data_AF-A0A967H350-F1
#
_entry.id   AF-A0A967H350-F1
#
_cell.length_a   1.000
_cell.length_b   1.000
_cell.length_c   1.000
_cell.angle_alpha   90.00
_cell.angle_beta   90.00
_cell.angle_gamma   90.00
#
_symmetry.space_group_name_H-M   'P 1'
#
loop_
_entity.id
_entity.type
_entity.pdbx_description
1 polymer ?
#
loop_
_entity_poly.entity_id
_entity_poly.type
_entity_poly.pdbx_seq_one_letter_code
_entity_poly.pdbx_strand_id
1 'polypeptide(L)'
;MMPLLGENRYLAKQGLKLINETPRLGVREMITQAGLNIGSLDTESISWVIAPRLNAAGRLAHAMTSYKLLMTDSVREAQELSIWLEQKNTERRRLTEKVLVKAREQILAEGISPLLIAIDKDCPAGIAGLVAS
;
A
#
# COMPACT_ATOMS: atom_id res chain seq x y z
N MET A 1 11.50 5.20 0.32
CA MET A 1 11.11 6.14 1.40
C MET A 1 11.92 7.42 1.24
N MET A 2 11.36 8.57 1.63
CA MET A 2 12.06 9.87 1.58
C MET A 2 12.17 10.46 2.99
N PRO A 3 13.28 11.15 3.32
CA PRO A 3 13.42 11.79 4.62
C PRO A 3 12.42 12.93 4.77
N LEU A 4 11.73 12.99 5.92
CA LEU A 4 10.81 14.07 6.29
C LEU A 4 11.57 15.24 6.92
N LEU A 5 12.43 15.86 6.10
CA LEU A 5 13.21 17.05 6.42
C LEU A 5 12.87 18.16 5.41
N GLY A 6 13.23 19.41 5.72
CA GLY A 6 13.09 20.55 4.79
C GLY A 6 11.70 20.64 4.14
N GLU A 7 11.68 20.73 2.80
CA GLU A 7 10.45 20.84 2.02
C GLU A 7 9.55 19.61 2.14
N ASN A 8 10.12 18.39 2.18
CA ASN A 8 9.33 17.16 2.32
C ASN A 8 8.52 17.17 3.62
N ARG A 9 9.14 17.65 4.72
CA ARG A 9 8.45 17.79 6.00
C ARG A 9 7.30 18.79 5.91
N TYR A 10 7.55 19.94 5.26
CA TYR A 10 6.54 20.97 5.11
C TYR A 10 5.35 20.45 4.30
N LEU A 11 5.58 19.86 3.13
CA LEU A 11 4.55 19.30 2.26
C LEU A 11 3.76 18.20 2.96
N ALA A 12 4.43 17.26 3.63
CA ALA A 12 3.78 16.20 4.38
C ALA A 12 2.89 16.76 5.50
N LYS A 13 3.38 17.75 6.25
CA LYS A 13 2.61 18.39 7.33
C LYS A 13 1.35 19.09 6.80
N GLN A 14 1.46 19.87 5.72
CA GLN A 14 0.31 20.56 5.14
C GLN A 14 -0.69 19.58 4.51
N GLY A 15 -0.20 18.58 3.78
CA GLY A 15 -1.05 17.54 3.20
C GLY A 15 -1.81 16.74 4.26
N LEU A 16 -1.12 16.37 5.36
CA LEU A 16 -1.74 15.65 6.46
C LEU A 16 -2.82 16.49 7.17
N LYS A 17 -2.58 17.80 7.34
CA LYS A 17 -3.59 18.72 7.86
C LYS A 17 -4.85 18.69 6.99
N LEU A 18 -4.70 18.85 5.67
CA LEU A 18 -5.82 18.85 4.73
C LEU A 18 -6.57 17.52 4.71
N ILE A 19 -5.87 16.39 4.75
CA ILE A 19 -6.50 15.06 4.79
C ILE A 19 -7.31 14.87 6.07
N ASN A 20 -6.84 15.43 7.19
CA ASN A 20 -7.52 15.36 8.48
C ASN A 20 -8.71 16.32 8.63
N GLU A 21 -8.80 17.36 7.79
CA GLU A 21 -9.89 18.34 7.84
C GLU A 21 -10.92 18.08 6.73
N THR A 22 -10.46 17.99 5.49
CA THR A 22 -11.32 17.93 4.29
C THR A 22 -10.72 17.02 3.22
N PRO A 23 -10.68 15.69 3.44
CA PRO A 23 -10.12 14.77 2.46
C PRO A 23 -10.99 14.74 1.19
N ARG A 24 -10.31 14.62 0.04
CA ARG A 24 -10.95 14.31 -1.25
C ARG A 24 -11.79 13.04 -1.15
N LEU A 25 -12.83 12.95 -1.97
CA LEU A 25 -13.81 11.86 -1.93
C LEU A 25 -13.16 10.47 -1.92
N GLY A 26 -12.30 10.16 -2.89
CA GLY A 26 -11.64 8.84 -2.93
C GLY A 26 -10.73 8.55 -1.74
N VAL A 27 -10.04 9.57 -1.20
CA VAL A 27 -9.22 9.42 0.01
C VAL A 27 -10.10 9.17 1.22
N ARG A 28 -11.22 9.86 1.32
CA ARG A 28 -12.22 9.68 2.39
C ARG A 28 -12.76 8.24 2.40
N GLU A 29 -13.12 7.70 1.24
CA GLU A 29 -13.60 6.32 1.16
C GLU A 29 -12.52 5.31 1.58
N MET A 30 -11.25 5.52 1.21
CA MET A 30 -10.16 4.66 1.72
C MET A 30 -9.99 4.75 3.24
N ILE A 31 -10.12 5.95 3.82
CA ILE A 31 -10.03 6.15 5.27
C ILE A 31 -11.15 5.35 5.96
N THR A 32 -12.39 5.47 5.47
CA THR A 32 -13.55 4.73 5.97
C THR A 32 -13.34 3.21 5.85
N GLN A 33 -12.96 2.71 4.67
CA GLN A 33 -12.71 1.27 4.45
C GLN A 33 -11.57 0.74 5.32
N ALA A 34 -10.58 1.57 5.63
CA ALA A 34 -9.47 1.20 6.49
C ALA A 34 -9.81 1.26 8.00
N GLY A 35 -11.01 1.71 8.37
CA GLY A 35 -11.40 1.89 9.78
C GLY A 35 -10.62 3.01 10.48
N LEU A 36 -10.09 3.97 9.73
CA LEU A 36 -9.37 5.12 10.28
C LEU A 36 -10.35 6.28 10.54
N ASN A 37 -9.98 7.15 11.46
CA ASN A 37 -10.77 8.33 11.80
C ASN A 37 -10.14 9.60 11.21
N ILE A 38 -10.96 10.36 10.47
CA ILE A 38 -10.59 11.71 10.01
C ILE A 38 -10.35 12.59 11.25
N GLY A 39 -9.24 13.32 11.26
CA GLY A 39 -8.81 14.15 12.38
C GLY A 39 -7.70 13.52 13.23
N SER A 40 -7.48 12.21 13.11
CA SER A 40 -6.43 11.49 13.84
C SER A 40 -5.40 10.80 12.95
N LEU A 41 -5.38 11.10 11.65
CA LEU A 41 -4.38 10.52 10.74
C LEU A 41 -3.01 11.15 10.99
N ASP A 42 -2.00 10.30 10.94
CA ASP A 42 -0.60 10.66 11.00
C ASP A 42 0.19 10.08 9.81
N THR A 43 1.50 10.27 9.82
CA THR A 43 2.37 9.75 8.75
C THR A 43 2.36 8.22 8.67
N GLU A 44 2.10 7.52 9.78
CA GLU A 44 1.98 6.07 9.80
C GLU A 44 0.69 5.60 9.14
N SER A 45 -0.43 6.27 9.43
CA SER A 45 -1.71 6.06 8.77
C SER A 45 -1.56 6.16 7.25
N ILE A 46 -0.82 7.15 6.76
CA ILE A 46 -0.55 7.28 5.33
C ILE A 46 0.36 6.15 4.82
N SER A 47 1.50 5.93 5.48
CA SER A 47 2.57 5.05 4.97
C SER A 47 2.22 3.56 5.04
N TRP A 48 1.50 3.14 6.08
CA TRP A 48 1.22 1.74 6.37
C TRP A 48 -0.21 1.30 6.06
N VAL A 49 -1.13 2.26 5.91
CA VAL A 49 -2.55 1.96 5.71
C VAL A 49 -3.03 2.46 4.35
N ILE A 50 -2.92 3.75 4.05
CA ILE A 50 -3.47 4.31 2.80
C ILE A 50 -2.59 3.99 1.57
N ALA A 51 -1.28 4.28 1.65
CA ALA A 51 -0.37 4.08 0.52
C ALA A 51 -0.30 2.61 0.04
N PRO A 52 -0.28 1.58 0.92
CA PRO A 52 -0.27 0.19 0.49
C PRO A 52 -1.52 -0.21 -0.31
N ARG A 53 -2.68 0.38 -0.02
CA ARG A 53 -3.92 0.14 -0.78
C ARG A 53 -3.84 0.72 -2.18
N LEU A 54 -3.42 1.98 -2.30
CA LEU A 54 -3.20 2.62 -3.60
C LEU A 54 -2.17 1.86 -4.45
N ASN A 55 -1.09 1.39 -3.82
CA ASN A 55 -0.02 0.67 -4.50
C ASN A 55 -0.39 -0.77 -4.87
N ALA A 56 -1.38 -1.37 -4.21
CA ALA A 56 -1.79 -2.76 -4.49
C ALA A 56 -2.30 -2.93 -5.93
N ALA A 57 -3.01 -1.93 -6.48
CA ALA A 57 -3.47 -1.96 -7.86
C ALA A 57 -2.31 -2.08 -8.85
N GLY A 58 -1.24 -1.31 -8.68
CA GLY A 58 -0.07 -1.35 -9.57
C GLY A 58 0.75 -2.64 -9.44
N ARG A 59 0.67 -3.34 -8.31
CA ARG A 59 1.42 -4.59 -8.07
C ARG A 59 0.72 -5.83 -8.60
N LEU A 60 -0.61 -5.85 -8.58
CA LEU A 60 -1.41 -7.05 -8.88
C LEU A 60 -2.40 -6.88 -10.04
N ALA A 61 -2.57 -5.66 -10.57
CA ALA A 61 -3.61 -5.35 -11.54
C ALA A 61 -3.26 -4.08 -12.33
N HIS A 62 -4.27 -3.30 -12.73
CA HIS A 62 -4.09 -2.03 -13.44
C HIS A 62 -4.03 -0.85 -12.48
N ALA A 63 -2.91 -0.11 -12.50
CA ALA A 63 -2.72 1.10 -11.70
C ALA A 63 -3.78 2.20 -11.94
N MET A 64 -4.48 2.14 -13.07
CA MET A 64 -5.55 3.07 -13.45
C MET A 64 -6.69 3.11 -12.41
N THR A 65 -6.94 2.02 -11.67
CA THR A 65 -7.97 1.99 -10.63
C THR A 65 -7.68 3.00 -9.51
N SER A 66 -6.43 3.09 -9.05
CA SER A 66 -6.03 4.05 -8.02
C SER A 66 -6.14 5.50 -8.51
N TYR A 67 -5.81 5.74 -9.78
CA TYR A 67 -6.02 7.06 -10.41
C TYR A 67 -7.50 7.44 -10.44
N LYS A 68 -8.37 6.54 -10.92
CA LYS A 68 -9.82 6.78 -10.98
C LYS A 68 -10.40 7.09 -9.61
N LEU A 69 -9.98 6.36 -8.57
CA LEU A 69 -10.43 6.63 -7.21
C LEU A 69 -10.04 8.04 -6.75
N LEU A 70 -8.81 8.48 -7.04
CA LEU A 70 -8.33 9.79 -6.60
C LEU A 70 -8.97 10.96 -7.36
N MET A 71 -9.56 10.69 -8.54
CA MET A 71 -10.09 11.70 -9.46
C MET A 71 -11.62 11.70 -9.57
N THR A 72 -12.32 10.68 -9.05
CA THR A 72 -13.77 10.59 -9.17
C THR A 72 -14.49 11.57 -8.24
N ASP A 73 -15.59 12.14 -8.75
CA ASP A 73 -16.57 12.92 -7.99
C ASP A 73 -17.84 12.11 -7.66
N SER A 74 -17.90 10.84 -8.09
CA SER A 74 -19.04 9.94 -7.83
C SER A 74 -18.83 9.17 -6.54
N VAL A 75 -19.70 9.38 -5.55
CA VAL A 75 -19.66 8.67 -4.26
C VAL A 75 -19.72 7.16 -4.45
N ARG A 76 -20.61 6.70 -5.35
CA ARG A 76 -20.75 5.29 -5.67
C ARG A 76 -19.48 4.70 -6.28
N GLU A 77 -18.89 5.40 -7.25
CA GLU A 77 -17.65 4.92 -7.88
C GLU A 77 -16.50 4.89 -6.86
N ALA A 78 -16.37 5.93 -6.03
CA ALA A 78 -15.35 5.98 -4.98
C ALA A 78 -15.48 4.80 -4.00
N GLN A 79 -16.70 4.47 -3.57
CA GLN A 79 -16.99 3.32 -2.73
C GLN A 79 -16.59 2.01 -3.42
N GLU A 80 -17.06 1.76 -4.64
CA GLU A 80 -16.77 0.55 -5.41
C GLU A 80 -15.25 0.37 -5.62
N LEU A 81 -14.54 1.43 -6.02
CA LEU A 81 -13.09 1.39 -6.24
C LEU A 81 -12.31 1.20 -4.92
N SER A 82 -12.75 1.82 -3.82
CA SER A 82 -12.10 1.66 -2.52
C SER A 82 -12.19 0.23 -1.98
N ILE A 83 -13.38 -0.40 -2.10
CA ILE A 83 -13.59 -1.81 -1.74
C ILE A 83 -12.71 -2.73 -2.59
N TRP A 84 -12.66 -2.47 -3.90
CA TRP A 84 -11.82 -3.26 -4.78
C TRP A 84 -10.33 -3.13 -4.44
N LEU A 85 -9.86 -1.93 -4.10
CA LEU A 85 -8.48 -1.71 -3.67
C LEU A 85 -8.18 -2.42 -2.35
N GLU A 86 -9.12 -2.46 -1.40
CA GLU A 86 -8.98 -3.26 -0.18
C GLU A 86 -8.81 -4.75 -0.49
N GLN A 87 -9.61 -5.29 -1.40
CA GLN A 87 -9.49 -6.70 -1.82
C GLN A 87 -8.12 -6.98 -2.44
N LYS A 88 -7.64 -6.09 -3.32
CA LYS A 88 -6.30 -6.23 -3.91
C LYS A 88 -5.19 -6.06 -2.88
N ASN A 89 -5.36 -5.16 -1.92
CA ASN A 89 -4.43 -4.97 -0.82
C ASN A 89 -4.31 -6.22 0.05
N THR A 90 -5.45 -6.86 0.37
CA THR A 90 -5.53 -8.11 1.11
C THR A 90 -4.86 -9.25 0.35
N GLU A 91 -5.17 -9.41 -0.94
CA GLU A 91 -4.55 -10.43 -1.78
C GLU A 91 -3.03 -10.23 -1.90
N ARG A 92 -2.60 -8.97 -2.04
CA ARG A 92 -1.19 -8.59 -2.08
C ARG A 92 -0.47 -8.97 -0.78
N ARG A 93 -1.07 -8.75 0.39
CA ARG A 93 -0.52 -9.20 1.68
C ARG A 93 -0.41 -10.73 1.74
N ARG A 94 -1.47 -11.45 1.35
CA ARG A 94 -1.51 -12.92 1.35
C ARG A 94 -0.44 -13.53 0.46
N LEU A 95 -0.25 -12.99 -0.75
CA LEU A 95 0.78 -13.44 -1.68
C LEU A 95 2.19 -13.12 -1.17
N THR A 96 2.38 -11.94 -0.56
CA THR A 96 3.66 -11.57 0.05
C THR A 96 4.04 -12.58 1.14
N GLU A 97 3.11 -12.89 2.05
CA GLU A 97 3.34 -13.86 3.13
C GLU A 97 3.68 -15.25 2.58
N LYS A 98 2.91 -15.74 1.60
CA LYS A 98 3.15 -17.04 0.97
C LYS A 98 4.55 -17.15 0.37
N VAL A 99 4.99 -16.11 -0.35
CA VAL A 99 6.32 -16.10 -0.97
C VAL A 99 7.42 -15.94 0.08
N LEU A 100 7.19 -15.12 1.12
CA LEU A 100 8.13 -14.93 2.22
C LEU A 100 8.41 -16.25 2.97
N VAL A 101 7.37 -17.03 3.26
CA VAL A 101 7.51 -18.34 3.91
C VAL A 101 8.39 -19.27 3.05
N LYS A 102 8.08 -19.41 1.76
CA LYS A 102 8.90 -20.23 0.84
C LYS A 102 10.35 -19.77 0.75
N ALA A 103 10.57 -18.45 0.63
CA ALA A 103 11.91 -17.89 0.55
C ALA A 103 12.70 -18.19 1.83
N ARG A 104 12.07 -18.04 3.00
CA ARG A 104 12.67 -18.36 4.29
C ARG A 104 13.02 -19.84 4.41
N GLU A 105 12.16 -20.75 3.97
CA GLU A 105 12.42 -22.19 3.97
C GLU A 105 13.64 -22.55 3.10
N GLN A 106 13.74 -21.99 1.89
CA GLN A 106 14.91 -22.18 1.01
C GLN A 106 16.20 -21.70 1.67
N ILE A 107 16.20 -20.47 2.20
CA ILE A 107 17.37 -19.85 2.83
C ILE A 107 17.84 -20.67 4.05
N LEU A 108 16.90 -21.13 4.88
CA LEU A 108 17.25 -21.92 6.07
C LEU A 108 17.79 -23.31 5.70
N ALA A 109 17.33 -23.91 4.61
CA ALA A 109 17.82 -25.20 4.12
C ALA A 109 19.24 -25.10 3.53
N GLU A 110 19.54 -24.00 2.84
CA GLU A 110 20.86 -23.76 2.22
C GLU A 110 21.89 -23.19 3.22
N GLY A 111 21.41 -22.57 4.30
CA GLY A 111 22.22 -21.92 5.33
C GLY A 111 22.34 -20.41 5.12
N ILE A 112 22.44 -19.68 6.25
CA ILE A 112 22.46 -18.21 6.22
C ILE A 112 23.82 -17.72 5.72
N SER A 113 23.79 -16.97 4.63
CA SER A 113 24.95 -16.31 4.01
C SER A 113 24.83 -14.77 4.09
N PRO A 114 25.93 -14.02 3.93
CA PRO A 114 25.87 -12.55 3.87
C PRO A 114 24.97 -12.01 2.75
N LEU A 115 24.78 -12.80 1.69
CA LEU A 115 23.82 -12.57 0.62
C LEU A 115 22.77 -13.67 0.64
N LEU A 116 21.50 -13.30 0.78
CA LEU A 116 20.37 -14.23 0.75
C LEU A 116 19.84 -14.31 -0.68
N ILE A 117 19.71 -15.52 -1.20
CA ILE A 117 19.17 -15.79 -2.53
C ILE A 117 18.03 -16.79 -2.36
N ALA A 118 16.88 -16.48 -2.95
CA ALA A 118 15.73 -17.39 -3.03
C ALA A 118 15.12 -17.28 -4.42
N ILE A 119 14.65 -18.40 -4.97
CA ILE A 119 14.13 -18.47 -6.34
C ILE A 119 12.72 -19.08 -6.28
N ASP A 120 11.74 -18.33 -6.79
CA ASP A 120 10.38 -18.81 -6.99
C ASP A 120 9.87 -18.34 -8.36
N LYS A 121 9.68 -19.29 -9.28
CA LYS A 121 9.20 -19.03 -10.65
C LYS A 121 7.76 -18.50 -10.66
N ASP A 122 6.99 -18.78 -9.61
CA ASP A 122 5.60 -18.37 -9.49
C ASP A 122 5.45 -17.05 -8.71
N CYS A 123 6.56 -16.44 -8.27
CA CYS A 123 6.51 -15.16 -7.56
C CYS A 123 6.09 -14.04 -8.53
N PRO A 124 4.99 -13.33 -8.26
CA PRO A 124 4.65 -12.16 -9.06
C PRO A 124 5.73 -11.07 -8.89
N ALA A 125 6.18 -10.48 -10.00
CA ALA A 125 7.23 -9.45 -9.97
C ALA A 125 6.89 -8.27 -9.04
N GLY A 126 5.60 -7.89 -8.95
CA GLY A 126 5.12 -6.84 -8.05
C GLY A 126 5.19 -7.17 -6.56
N ILE A 127 5.46 -8.43 -6.19
CA ILE A 127 5.58 -8.95 -4.82
C ILE A 127 7.06 -9.14 -4.42
N ALA A 128 7.93 -9.54 -5.35
CA ALA A 128 9.34 -9.85 -5.06
C ALA A 128 10.05 -8.77 -4.23
N GLY A 129 9.88 -7.49 -4.61
CA GLY A 129 10.49 -6.37 -3.88
C GLY A 129 9.96 -6.14 -2.47
N LEU A 130 8.75 -6.63 -2.13
CA LEU A 130 8.22 -6.58 -0.75
C LEU A 130 8.75 -7.71 0.12
N VAL A 131 9.06 -8.85 -0.49
CA VAL A 131 9.62 -10.02 0.21
C VAL A 131 11.10 -9.79 0.51
N ALA A 132 11.81 -9.09 -0.38
CA ALA A 132 13.23 -8.79 -0.23
C ALA A 132 13.53 -7.63 0.73
N SER A 133 12.55 -6.79 1.06
CA SER A 133 12.72 -5.56 1.85
C SER A 133 12.63 -5.79 3.36
#